data_AF-A0A661TL51-F1
#
_entry.id   AF-A0A661TL51-F1
#
_cell.length_a   1.000
_cell.length_b   1.000
_cell.length_c   1.000
_cell.angle_alpha   90.00
_cell.angle_beta   90.00
_cell.angle_gamma   90.00
#
_symmetry.space_group_name_H-M   'P 1'
#
loop_
_entity.id
_entity.type
_entity.pdbx_description
1 polymer ?
#
loop_
_entity_poly.entity_id
_entity_poly.type
_entity_poly.pdbx_seq_one_letter_code
_entity_poly.pdbx_strand_id
1 'polypeptide(L)'
;MPEPKVKDKVRVVVTAYSSTPEETDADPFITAAGTRVRDGIIANNLLPFGTMVRLPELYGEKIFVVEDRMNPKKGYYHFDIWFPSYWEAKNFGAKNTYVEILES
;
A
#
# COMPACT_ATOMS: atom_id res chain seq x y z
N MET A 1 12.66 12.35 -17.02
CA MET A 1 11.41 11.60 -17.34
C MET A 1 10.25 12.54 -17.01
N PRO A 2 9.15 12.57 -17.77
CA PRO A 2 8.02 13.42 -17.41
C PRO A 2 7.49 13.01 -16.04
N GLU A 3 7.09 13.99 -15.23
CA GLU A 3 6.47 13.73 -13.93
C GLU A 3 5.19 12.90 -14.12
N PRO A 4 4.95 11.88 -13.28
CA PRO A 4 3.74 11.09 -13.38
C PRO A 4 2.51 11.97 -13.11
N LYS A 5 1.56 11.96 -14.04
CA LYS A 5 0.33 12.74 -13.93
C LYS A 5 -0.59 12.13 -12.87
N VAL A 6 -1.18 12.98 -12.04
CA VAL A 6 -2.18 12.55 -11.06
C VAL A 6 -3.53 12.41 -11.75
N LYS A 7 -4.05 11.19 -11.79
CA LYS A 7 -5.38 10.87 -12.32
C LYS A 7 -6.49 11.27 -11.35
N ASP A 8 -6.30 10.96 -10.07
CA ASP A 8 -7.32 11.18 -9.03
C ASP A 8 -6.67 11.37 -7.66
N LYS A 9 -7.38 12.02 -6.73
CA LYS A 9 -6.94 12.27 -5.35
C LYS A 9 -8.07 11.99 -4.37
N VAL A 10 -7.88 11.01 -3.50
CA VAL A 10 -8.94 10.53 -2.60
C VAL A 10 -8.48 10.52 -1.14
N ARG A 11 -9.39 10.84 -0.21
CA ARG A 11 -9.15 10.72 1.24
C ARG A 11 -9.21 9.26 1.66
N VAL A 12 -8.20 8.83 2.40
CA VAL A 12 -8.02 7.42 2.76
C VAL A 12 -7.48 7.28 4.18
N VAL A 13 -7.67 6.08 4.73
CA VAL A 13 -7.00 5.64 5.94
C VAL A 13 -5.83 4.75 5.51
N VAL A 14 -4.63 5.14 5.88
CA VAL A 14 -3.40 4.41 5.60
C VAL A 14 -2.94 3.74 6.87
N THR A 15 -2.77 2.43 6.81
CA THR A 15 -2.17 1.61 7.85
C THR A 15 -0.88 0.99 7.34
N ALA A 16 -0.25 0.17 8.17
CA ALA A 16 0.90 -0.62 7.79
C ALA A 16 0.70 -2.07 8.21
N TYR A 17 1.26 -2.97 7.41
CA TYR A 17 1.33 -4.41 7.68
C TYR A 17 2.76 -4.90 7.48
N SER A 18 3.07 -6.09 8.00
CA SER A 18 4.36 -6.72 7.78
C SER A 18 4.20 -8.18 7.39
N SER A 19 5.23 -8.74 6.75
CA SER A 19 5.32 -10.16 6.39
C SER A 19 5.58 -11.05 7.62
N THR A 20 5.01 -10.73 8.77
CA THR A 20 5.06 -11.61 9.93
C THR A 20 4.06 -12.76 9.73
N PRO A 21 4.44 -14.03 10.00
CA PRO A 21 3.56 -15.18 9.83
C PRO A 21 2.22 -15.04 10.55
N GLU A 22 2.16 -14.28 11.65
CA GLU A 22 0.92 -14.01 12.37
C GLU A 22 -0.13 -13.22 11.55
N GLU A 23 0.25 -12.62 10.42
CA GLU A 23 -0.62 -11.84 9.53
C GLU A 23 -0.89 -12.52 8.17
N THR A 24 -0.33 -13.71 7.89
CA THR A 24 -0.44 -14.38 6.58
C THR A 24 -0.60 -15.91 6.69
N ASP A 25 -1.54 -16.50 5.94
CA ASP A 25 -1.84 -17.95 5.96
C ASP A 25 -0.89 -18.81 5.08
N ALA A 26 0.15 -18.22 4.45
CA ALA A 26 1.00 -18.88 3.44
C ALA A 26 2.48 -18.42 3.50
N ASP A 27 3.19 -18.34 2.37
CA ASP A 27 4.52 -17.71 2.29
C ASP A 27 4.35 -16.20 2.54
N PRO A 28 4.80 -15.66 3.68
CA PRO A 28 4.54 -14.28 4.05
C PRO A 28 5.23 -13.27 3.12
N PHE A 29 6.14 -13.74 2.25
CA PHE A 29 6.92 -12.91 1.37
C PHE A 29 6.39 -12.84 -0.06
N ILE A 30 5.25 -13.46 -0.38
CA ILE A 30 4.60 -13.40 -1.70
C ILE A 30 3.31 -12.58 -1.62
N THR A 31 3.21 -11.54 -2.46
CA THR A 31 2.03 -10.69 -2.55
C THR A 31 0.88 -11.37 -3.30
N ALA A 32 -0.32 -10.81 -3.19
CA ALA A 32 -1.46 -11.26 -4.00
C ALA A 32 -1.26 -11.11 -5.53
N ALA A 33 -0.31 -10.29 -6.00
CA ALA A 33 0.11 -10.23 -7.40
C ALA A 33 1.12 -11.31 -7.79
N GLY A 34 1.57 -12.15 -6.85
CA GLY A 34 2.56 -13.21 -7.09
C GLY A 34 4.01 -12.71 -7.11
N THR A 35 4.27 -11.48 -6.66
CA THR A 35 5.61 -10.89 -6.55
C THR A 35 6.18 -11.07 -5.15
N ARG A 36 7.51 -10.97 -5.00
CA ARG A 36 8.11 -10.92 -3.66
C ARG A 36 7.91 -9.54 -3.04
N VAL A 37 7.63 -9.52 -1.74
CA VAL A 37 7.53 -8.28 -0.97
C VAL A 37 8.82 -7.48 -0.99
N ARG A 38 8.69 -6.15 -1.01
CA ARG A 38 9.77 -5.17 -1.09
C ARG A 38 9.23 -3.79 -0.75
N ASP A 39 10.14 -2.87 -0.47
CA ASP A 39 9.79 -1.46 -0.26
C ASP A 39 9.03 -0.90 -1.48
N GLY A 40 8.05 -0.04 -1.20
CA GLY A 40 7.17 0.56 -2.21
C GLY A 40 5.99 -0.31 -2.63
N ILE A 41 5.68 -1.40 -1.92
CA ILE A 41 4.44 -2.15 -2.10
C ILE A 41 3.35 -1.59 -1.19
N ILE A 42 2.12 -1.56 -1.71
CA ILE A 42 0.92 -1.19 -0.97
C ILE A 42 -0.21 -2.18 -1.27
N ALA A 43 -1.02 -2.46 -0.25
CA ALA A 43 -2.21 -3.28 -0.34
C ALA A 43 -3.45 -2.38 -0.49
N ASN A 44 -4.34 -2.76 -1.42
CA ASN A 44 -5.65 -2.13 -1.58
C ASN A 44 -6.62 -3.13 -2.23
N ASN A 45 -7.90 -3.12 -1.87
CA ASN A 45 -8.87 -4.11 -2.38
C ASN A 45 -9.60 -3.69 -3.67
N LEU A 46 -9.51 -2.43 -4.10
CA LEU A 46 -10.28 -1.91 -5.24
C LEU A 46 -9.43 -1.60 -6.46
N LEU A 47 -8.23 -1.07 -6.26
CA LEU A 47 -7.37 -0.66 -7.35
C LEU A 47 -6.78 -1.88 -8.06
N PRO A 48 -6.71 -1.88 -9.40
CA PRO A 48 -6.03 -2.93 -10.15
C PRO A 48 -4.58 -3.12 -9.68
N PHE A 49 -4.07 -4.34 -9.79
CA PHE A 49 -2.64 -4.56 -9.56
C PHE A 49 -1.80 -3.75 -10.55
N GLY A 50 -0.65 -3.26 -10.11
CA GLY A 50 0.21 -2.37 -10.88
C GLY A 50 -0.19 -0.90 -10.83
N THR A 51 -1.31 -0.55 -10.17
CA THR A 51 -1.68 0.86 -10.00
C THR A 51 -0.60 1.57 -9.19
N MET A 52 -0.07 2.65 -9.74
CA MET A 52 0.92 3.49 -9.06
C MET A 52 0.20 4.57 -8.25
N VAL A 53 0.62 4.76 -7.01
CA VAL A 53 0.05 5.75 -6.10
C VAL A 53 1.14 6.52 -5.35
N ARG A 54 0.83 7.74 -4.90
CA ARG A 54 1.69 8.53 -4.00
C ARG A 54 0.93 8.94 -2.76
N LEU A 55 1.67 9.11 -1.67
CA LEU A 55 1.17 9.66 -0.40
C LEU A 55 1.98 10.90 -0.04
N PRO A 56 1.71 12.07 -0.65
CA PRO A 56 2.57 13.24 -0.54
C PRO A 56 2.78 13.71 0.90
N GLU A 57 1.77 13.62 1.75
CA GLU A 57 1.84 14.06 3.16
C GLU A 57 2.68 13.11 4.04
N LEU A 58 2.91 11.87 3.61
CA LEU A 58 3.62 10.86 4.39
C LEU A 58 5.00 10.51 3.81
N TYR A 59 5.12 10.48 2.49
CA TYR A 59 6.31 10.01 1.78
C TYR A 59 6.74 10.91 0.60
N GLY A 60 6.14 12.11 0.46
CA GLY A 60 6.48 13.05 -0.59
C GLY A 60 6.30 12.45 -1.99
N GLU A 61 7.39 12.36 -2.74
CA GLU A 61 7.38 11.90 -4.14
C GLU A 61 7.46 10.38 -4.31
N LYS A 62 7.58 9.63 -3.20
CA LYS A 62 7.70 8.17 -3.27
C LYS A 62 6.46 7.56 -3.93
N ILE A 63 6.71 6.71 -4.92
CA ILE A 63 5.67 5.95 -5.62
C ILE A 63 5.56 4.57 -4.96
N PHE A 64 4.33 4.20 -4.69
CA PHE A 64 3.96 2.86 -4.27
C PHE A 64 3.20 2.16 -5.39
N VAL A 65 3.31 0.85 -5.46
CA VAL A 65 2.62 0.02 -6.45
C VAL A 65 1.67 -0.92 -5.73
N VAL A 66 0.41 -0.93 -6.17
CA VAL A 66 -0.60 -1.87 -5.68
C VAL A 66 -0.23 -3.27 -6.16
N GLU A 67 0.37 -4.07 -5.28
CA GLU A 67 0.72 -5.47 -5.57
C GLU A 67 0.05 -6.44 -4.62
N ASP A 68 -0.58 -5.95 -3.54
CA ASP A 68 -1.15 -6.82 -2.52
C ASP A 68 -2.62 -6.51 -2.20
N ARG A 69 -3.25 -7.42 -1.47
CA ARG A 69 -4.65 -7.31 -1.04
C ARG A 69 -4.76 -7.38 0.48
N MET A 70 -5.76 -6.69 0.98
CA MET A 70 -6.10 -6.69 2.40
C MET A 70 -7.21 -7.73 2.67
N ASN A 71 -7.48 -8.02 3.94
CA ASN A 71 -8.64 -8.82 4.31
C ASN A 71 -9.92 -8.22 3.67
N PRO A 72 -10.79 -9.02 3.01
CA PRO A 72 -12.00 -8.53 2.34
C PRO A 72 -12.96 -7.73 3.24
N LYS A 73 -12.89 -7.91 4.56
CA LYS A 73 -13.68 -7.16 5.54
C LYS A 73 -13.21 -5.70 5.69
N LYS A 74 -12.02 -5.34 5.21
CA LYS A 74 -11.50 -3.97 5.25
C LYS A 74 -12.16 -3.13 4.17
N GLY A 75 -12.61 -1.93 4.56
CA GLY A 75 -13.39 -1.03 3.71
C GLY A 75 -12.62 -0.46 2.52
N TYR A 76 -13.37 0.15 1.61
CA TYR A 76 -12.93 0.64 0.29
C TYR A 76 -11.91 1.79 0.31
N TYR A 77 -11.78 2.50 1.42
CA TYR A 77 -10.91 3.67 1.59
C TYR A 77 -9.63 3.35 2.38
N HIS A 78 -9.29 2.07 2.53
CA HIS A 78 -8.10 1.62 3.24
C HIS A 78 -6.94 1.30 2.30
N PHE A 79 -5.75 1.70 2.72
CA PHE A 79 -4.47 1.34 2.10
C PHE A 79 -3.55 0.81 3.20
N ASP A 80 -2.80 -0.25 2.90
CA ASP A 80 -1.83 -0.83 3.85
C ASP A 80 -0.44 -0.81 3.23
N ILE A 81 0.49 -0.08 3.85
CA ILE A 81 1.88 -0.01 3.38
C ILE A 81 2.65 -1.19 3.95
N TRP A 82 3.40 -1.88 3.09
CA TRP A 82 4.24 -2.98 3.54
C TRP A 82 5.49 -2.47 4.26
N PHE A 83 5.83 -3.11 5.37
CA PHE A 83 7.08 -2.93 6.10
C PHE A 83 7.80 -4.25 6.33
N PRO A 84 9.15 -4.26 6.40
CA PRO A 84 9.92 -5.48 6.64
C PRO A 84 9.83 -5.98 8.09
N SER A 85 9.38 -5.14 9.03
CA SER A 85 9.28 -5.46 10.46
C SER A 85 7.92 -5.09 11.03
N TYR A 86 7.38 -5.99 11.87
CA TYR A 86 6.17 -5.75 12.67
C TYR A 86 6.26 -4.48 13.52
N TRP A 87 7.42 -4.20 14.11
CA TRP A 87 7.59 -3.02 14.96
C TRP A 87 7.52 -1.72 14.17
N GLU A 88 8.02 -1.72 12.92
CA GLU A 88 7.90 -0.56 12.05
C GLU A 88 6.46 -0.33 11.62
N ALA A 89 5.76 -1.41 11.21
CA ALA A 89 4.34 -1.34 10.87
C ALA A 89 3.50 -0.85 12.06
N LYS A 90 3.75 -1.38 13.25
CA LYS A 90 3.06 -0.99 14.47
C LYS A 90 3.32 0.47 14.86
N ASN A 91 4.56 0.93 14.74
CA ASN A 91 4.94 2.30 15.07
C ASN A 91 4.40 3.32 14.05
N PHE A 92 4.21 2.90 12.80
CA PHE A 92 3.57 3.75 11.78
C PHE A 92 2.13 4.11 12.19
N GLY A 93 1.36 3.11 12.64
CA GLY A 93 -0.02 3.28 13.09
C GLY A 93 -0.98 3.68 11.96
N ALA A 94 -2.19 4.13 12.32
CA ALA A 94 -3.17 4.58 11.34
C ALA A 94 -3.06 6.08 11.08
N LYS A 95 -3.04 6.49 9.81
CA LYS A 95 -3.00 7.89 9.38
C LYS A 95 -4.16 8.19 8.44
N ASN A 96 -4.86 9.31 8.67
CA ASN A 96 -5.81 9.85 7.71
C ASN A 96 -5.05 10.82 6.80
N THR A 97 -5.06 10.55 5.49
CA THR A 97 -4.35 11.37 4.51
C THR A 97 -5.05 11.30 3.15
N TYR A 98 -4.41 11.84 2.12
CA TYR A 98 -4.82 11.69 0.73
C TYR A 98 -3.83 10.81 -0.02
N VAL A 99 -4.36 9.97 -0.89
CA VAL A 99 -3.58 9.22 -1.87
C VAL A 99 -3.82 9.82 -3.25
N GLU A 100 -2.75 10.00 -4.01
CA GLU A 100 -2.79 10.39 -5.41
C GLU A 100 -2.62 9.12 -6.26
N ILE A 101 -3.61 8.85 -7.12
CA ILE A 101 -3.55 7.75 -8.08
C ILE A 101 -2.92 8.30 -9.35
N LEU A 102 -1.86 7.64 -9.84
CA LEU A 102 -1.12 8.10 -11.01
C LEU A 102 -1.69 7.50 -12.30
N GLU A 103 -1.58 8.26 -13.40
CA GLU A 103 -1.82 7.73 -14.74
C GLU A 103 -0.75 6.71 -15.11
N SER A 104 -1.19 5.66 -15.80
CA SER A 104 -0.34 4.58 -16.33
C SER A 104 0.33 4.98 -17.62
#